data_AF-A7F979-F1
#
_entry.id   AF-A7F979-F1
#
_cell.length_a   1.000
_cell.length_b   1.000
_cell.length_c   1.000
_cell.angle_alpha   90.00
_cell.angle_beta   90.00
_cell.angle_gamma   90.00
#
_symmetry.space_group_name_H-M   'P 1'
#
loop_
_entity.id
_entity.type
_entity.pdbx_description
1 polymer ?
#
loop_
_entity_poly.entity_id
_entity_poly.type
_entity_poly.pdbx_seq_one_letter_code
_entity_poly.pdbx_strand_id
1 'polypeptide(L)'
;MSFSKMVVVASAAFISSVAAHGRVQGIVADGVWYEGYNPSFQYEQVAPVVAGWSDPDDLSNGFISPDAYGTSDIICHLSATNAKGYVNVTAGTEVNLQWTTWPSSHHGPVLDYLAACTGNDCTTVDKTTLKFFKIDGVGLIDDTTIPGTWASDQLIENNSSWSVTIPESLAPGGYVLRHEIIALHSAEQADGAQNYPQCVNLWVSGTGTTTPADSDTTLGTALYSENGPGISANIYASIASYVVPGPTQWVSATASVSQGTSGAVATGAAPVSSSKASSGIASSASTSAAVIASTSAQSPTTTAIVASSSSSSSKKSCSKKVSATSAISAVVTTAPLPTAASNVVTDMITDYVTVTDVVTVTVTA
;
A
#
# COMPACT_ATOMS: atom_id res chain seq x y z
N MET A 1 -26.64 -66.11 29.28
CA MET A 1 -26.42 -65.22 28.13
C MET A 1 -25.85 -63.92 28.68
N SER A 2 -24.54 -63.72 28.51
CA SER A 2 -23.82 -62.56 29.08
C SER A 2 -23.73 -61.48 28.01
N PHE A 3 -24.34 -60.32 28.25
CA PHE A 3 -24.28 -59.17 27.35
C PHE A 3 -23.02 -58.36 27.65
N SER A 4 -22.02 -58.50 26.79
CA SER A 4 -20.79 -57.70 26.83
C SER A 4 -21.11 -56.28 26.37
N LYS A 5 -20.96 -55.30 27.27
CA LYS A 5 -21.12 -53.88 26.96
C LYS A 5 -19.89 -53.40 26.19
N MET A 6 -20.00 -53.26 24.88
CA MET A 6 -19.03 -52.50 24.09
C MET A 6 -19.19 -51.01 24.39
N VAL A 7 -18.23 -50.47 25.14
CA VAL A 7 -18.04 -49.02 25.28
C VAL A 7 -17.38 -48.54 24.00
N VAL A 8 -18.15 -47.87 23.15
CA VAL A 8 -17.62 -47.13 22.00
C VAL A 8 -17.06 -45.81 22.53
N VAL A 9 -15.74 -45.73 22.64
CA VAL A 9 -15.04 -44.46 22.88
C VAL A 9 -15.05 -43.70 21.57
N ALA A 10 -15.89 -42.68 21.47
CA ALA A 10 -15.89 -41.76 20.34
C ALA A 10 -14.66 -40.84 20.46
N SER A 11 -13.63 -41.14 19.67
CA SER A 11 -12.47 -40.26 19.50
C SER A 11 -12.91 -38.98 18.79
N ALA A 12 -13.10 -37.90 19.54
CA ALA A 12 -13.25 -36.56 18.96
C ALA A 12 -11.89 -36.13 18.39
N ALA A 13 -11.69 -36.33 17.09
CA ALA A 13 -10.62 -35.70 16.36
C ALA A 13 -10.91 -34.19 16.31
N PHE A 14 -10.31 -33.43 17.21
CA PHE A 14 -10.21 -31.99 17.04
C PHE A 14 -9.31 -31.76 15.83
N ILE A 15 -9.92 -31.50 14.67
CA ILE A 15 -9.23 -30.91 13.54
C ILE A 15 -8.89 -29.49 14.02
N SER A 16 -7.69 -29.30 14.55
CA SER A 16 -7.12 -27.97 14.68
C SER A 16 -7.05 -27.39 13.28
N SER A 17 -8.00 -26.53 12.92
CA SER A 17 -7.86 -25.66 11.76
C SER A 17 -6.73 -24.70 12.08
N VAL A 18 -5.49 -25.13 11.81
CA VAL A 18 -4.39 -24.20 11.59
C VAL A 18 -4.77 -23.44 10.33
N ALA A 19 -5.44 -22.31 10.51
CA ALA A 19 -5.46 -21.25 9.51
C ALA A 19 -4.01 -20.77 9.41
N ALA A 20 -3.22 -21.51 8.63
CA ALA A 20 -1.87 -21.10 8.32
C ALA A 20 -2.01 -20.00 7.27
N HIS A 21 -1.33 -18.88 7.53
CA HIS A 21 -1.17 -17.68 6.69
C HIS A 21 -2.26 -16.61 6.86
N GLY A 22 -1.92 -15.36 6.50
CA GLY A 22 -2.61 -14.16 6.94
C GLY A 22 -2.95 -13.18 5.83
N ARG A 23 -3.79 -12.21 6.17
CA ARG A 23 -4.24 -11.13 5.27
C ARG A 23 -4.34 -9.81 6.03
N VAL A 24 -4.46 -8.70 5.30
CA VAL A 24 -4.74 -7.39 5.94
C VAL A 24 -6.21 -7.38 6.37
N GLN A 25 -6.46 -7.45 7.67
CA GLN A 25 -7.80 -7.41 8.26
C GLN A 25 -8.31 -5.99 8.53
N GLY A 26 -7.40 -5.01 8.59
CA GLY A 26 -7.78 -3.62 8.88
C GLY A 26 -6.74 -2.64 8.39
N ILE A 27 -7.20 -1.42 8.12
CA ILE A 27 -6.36 -0.30 7.68
C ILE A 27 -6.65 0.88 8.58
N VAL A 28 -5.64 1.47 9.22
CA VAL A 28 -5.77 2.70 9.99
C VAL A 28 -5.10 3.84 9.24
N ALA A 29 -5.88 4.88 8.96
CA ALA A 29 -5.38 6.12 8.37
C ALA A 29 -6.03 7.31 9.08
N ASP A 30 -5.24 8.33 9.41
CA ASP A 30 -5.68 9.54 10.11
C ASP A 30 -6.54 9.23 11.38
N GLY A 31 -6.19 8.15 12.09
CA GLY A 31 -6.88 7.69 13.31
C GLY A 31 -8.20 6.94 13.08
N VAL A 32 -8.57 6.67 11.84
CA VAL A 32 -9.81 5.94 11.47
C VAL A 32 -9.46 4.53 11.01
N TRP A 33 -10.10 3.53 11.60
CA TRP A 33 -10.00 2.13 11.18
C TRP A 33 -11.01 1.81 10.08
N TYR A 34 -10.55 1.15 9.03
CA TYR A 34 -11.33 0.64 7.91
C TYR A 34 -11.18 -0.88 7.85
N GLU A 35 -12.28 -1.57 7.61
CA GLU A 35 -12.27 -3.02 7.44
C GLU A 35 -11.50 -3.42 6.17
N GLY A 36 -10.55 -4.34 6.32
CA GLY A 36 -9.87 -4.99 5.20
C GLY A 36 -10.81 -5.97 4.50
N TYR A 37 -10.40 -6.48 3.34
CA TYR A 37 -11.20 -7.51 2.69
C TYR A 37 -11.05 -8.85 3.42
N ASN A 38 -12.16 -9.60 3.49
CA ASN A 38 -12.18 -10.98 3.94
C ASN A 38 -12.76 -11.83 2.81
N PRO A 39 -12.03 -12.85 2.30
CA PRO A 39 -12.54 -13.78 1.29
C PRO A 39 -13.90 -14.39 1.62
N SER A 40 -14.24 -14.53 2.91
CA SER A 40 -15.53 -15.04 3.37
C SER A 40 -16.73 -14.13 3.05
N PHE A 41 -16.50 -12.85 2.72
CA PHE A 41 -17.56 -11.91 2.32
C PHE A 41 -18.36 -12.41 1.12
N GLN A 42 -17.78 -13.27 0.27
CA GLN A 42 -18.49 -13.90 -0.86
C GLN A 42 -19.68 -14.77 -0.43
N TYR A 43 -19.72 -15.21 0.83
CA TYR A 43 -20.80 -16.02 1.39
C TYR A 43 -21.86 -15.18 2.12
N GLU A 44 -21.65 -13.87 2.24
CA GLU A 44 -22.61 -12.98 2.87
C GLU A 44 -23.72 -12.58 1.89
N GLN A 45 -24.95 -12.47 2.41
CA GLN A 45 -26.08 -12.02 1.59
C GLN A 45 -25.89 -10.58 1.09
N VAL A 46 -25.24 -9.74 1.90
CA VAL A 46 -24.88 -8.36 1.55
C VAL A 46 -23.45 -8.13 2.04
N ALA A 47 -22.48 -8.38 1.16
CA ALA A 47 -21.08 -8.13 1.46
C ALA A 47 -20.81 -6.64 1.75
N PRO A 48 -19.95 -6.32 2.73
CA PRO A 48 -19.59 -4.94 3.03
C PRO A 48 -18.80 -4.31 1.87
N VAL A 49 -18.96 -3.00 1.70
CA VAL A 49 -18.09 -2.21 0.82
C VAL A 49 -16.83 -1.84 1.60
N VAL A 50 -15.70 -2.39 1.16
CA VAL A 50 -14.37 -2.14 1.73
C VAL A 50 -13.43 -1.50 0.71
N ALA A 51 -12.32 -0.96 1.22
CA ALA A 51 -11.26 -0.39 0.40
C ALA A 51 -10.19 -1.41 0.00
N GLY A 52 -10.11 -2.55 0.72
CA GLY A 52 -9.30 -3.70 0.32
C GLY A 52 -9.89 -4.38 -0.92
N TRP A 53 -9.04 -4.76 -1.87
CA TRP A 53 -9.44 -5.50 -3.07
C TRP A 53 -9.96 -6.87 -2.68
N SER A 54 -10.94 -7.37 -3.43
CA SER A 54 -11.42 -8.73 -3.21
C SER A 54 -10.39 -9.72 -3.72
N ASP A 55 -10.18 -10.83 -3.04
CA ASP A 55 -9.40 -12.01 -3.44
C ASP A 55 -10.15 -13.31 -3.06
N PRO A 56 -11.31 -13.58 -3.71
CA PRO A 56 -12.26 -14.60 -3.24
C PRO A 56 -11.68 -16.02 -3.20
N ASP A 57 -10.63 -16.29 -3.97
CA ASP A 57 -9.99 -17.61 -4.00
C ASP A 57 -8.97 -17.79 -2.86
N ASP A 58 -8.65 -16.74 -2.10
CA ASP A 58 -7.70 -16.77 -0.98
C ASP A 58 -8.34 -17.20 0.37
N LEU A 59 -9.26 -18.16 0.34
CA LEU A 59 -9.97 -18.64 1.54
C LEU A 59 -9.05 -19.26 2.61
N SER A 60 -7.86 -19.69 2.20
CA SER A 60 -6.83 -20.24 3.09
C SER A 60 -5.85 -19.19 3.59
N ASN A 61 -6.04 -17.90 3.27
CA ASN A 61 -5.05 -16.83 3.46
C ASN A 61 -3.67 -17.16 2.87
N GLY A 62 -3.61 -17.95 1.79
CA GLY A 62 -2.40 -18.43 1.15
C GLY A 62 -1.62 -17.37 0.38
N PHE A 63 -0.82 -17.83 -0.57
CA PHE A 63 0.21 -17.02 -1.23
C PHE A 63 0.22 -17.20 -2.75
N ILE A 64 0.96 -16.32 -3.42
CA ILE A 64 1.39 -16.46 -4.81
C ILE A 64 2.82 -16.98 -4.83
N SER A 65 3.06 -18.10 -5.50
CA SER A 65 4.40 -18.67 -5.71
C SER A 65 5.12 -18.03 -6.90
N PRO A 66 6.45 -18.17 -7.01
CA PRO A 66 7.23 -17.54 -8.06
C PRO A 66 6.86 -17.95 -9.49
N ASP A 67 6.45 -19.21 -9.71
CA ASP A 67 5.93 -19.71 -10.99
C ASP A 67 4.67 -18.96 -11.49
N ALA A 68 3.97 -18.25 -10.59
CA ALA A 68 2.82 -17.42 -10.89
C ALA A 68 3.15 -15.92 -11.03
N TYR A 69 4.42 -15.50 -10.92
CA TYR A 69 4.79 -14.08 -11.08
C TYR A 69 4.47 -13.50 -12.47
N GLY A 70 4.37 -14.34 -13.50
CA GLY A 70 3.94 -13.92 -14.83
C GLY A 70 2.42 -13.73 -14.98
N THR A 71 1.62 -14.08 -13.97
CA THR A 71 0.15 -14.08 -14.05
C THR A 71 -0.45 -12.85 -13.38
N SER A 72 -1.74 -12.59 -13.61
CA SER A 72 -2.43 -11.47 -12.99
C SER A 72 -2.62 -11.59 -11.47
N ASP A 73 -2.32 -12.74 -10.88
CA ASP A 73 -2.54 -12.99 -9.45
C ASP A 73 -1.46 -12.32 -8.59
N ILE A 74 -0.22 -12.18 -9.07
CA ILE A 74 0.82 -11.46 -8.33
C ILE A 74 0.50 -9.97 -8.12
N ILE A 75 -0.45 -9.41 -8.89
CA ILE A 75 -0.80 -8.00 -8.85
C ILE A 75 -1.47 -7.65 -7.54
N CYS A 76 -2.56 -8.34 -7.19
CA CYS A 76 -3.41 -8.05 -6.03
C CYS A 76 -3.96 -9.32 -5.36
N HIS A 77 -3.30 -10.47 -5.55
CA HIS A 77 -3.71 -11.81 -5.10
C HIS A 77 -4.74 -12.53 -6.01
N LEU A 78 -5.10 -13.75 -5.60
CA LEU A 78 -5.85 -14.75 -6.36
C LEU A 78 -7.22 -14.25 -6.77
N SER A 79 -7.48 -14.26 -8.08
CA SER A 79 -8.75 -13.82 -8.67
C SER A 79 -9.16 -12.40 -8.25
N ALA A 80 -8.17 -11.55 -7.93
CA ALA A 80 -8.49 -10.29 -7.29
C ALA A 80 -9.24 -9.32 -8.19
N THR A 81 -10.24 -8.62 -7.62
CA THR A 81 -11.06 -7.61 -8.30
C THR A 81 -11.10 -6.31 -7.50
N ASN A 82 -11.35 -5.20 -8.20
CA ASN A 82 -11.30 -3.85 -7.65
C ASN A 82 -12.18 -3.70 -6.40
N ALA A 83 -11.59 -3.15 -5.35
CA ALA A 83 -12.35 -2.66 -4.21
C ALA A 83 -13.38 -1.59 -4.64
N LYS A 84 -14.47 -1.48 -3.88
CA LYS A 84 -15.55 -0.52 -4.18
C LYS A 84 -15.53 0.71 -3.29
N GLY A 85 -14.73 0.71 -2.23
CA GLY A 85 -14.47 1.87 -1.40
C GLY A 85 -13.04 2.40 -1.52
N TYR A 86 -12.74 3.47 -0.79
CA TYR A 86 -11.41 4.04 -0.64
C TYR A 86 -11.06 4.23 0.84
N VAL A 87 -9.76 4.26 1.16
CA VAL A 87 -9.24 4.92 2.36
C VAL A 87 -8.78 6.32 1.96
N ASN A 88 -9.33 7.35 2.61
CA ASN A 88 -8.88 8.72 2.37
C ASN A 88 -7.62 8.97 3.19
N VAL A 89 -6.58 9.50 2.53
CA VAL A 89 -5.28 9.78 3.16
C VAL A 89 -4.79 11.15 2.74
N THR A 90 -3.89 11.73 3.54
CA THR A 90 -3.18 12.95 3.18
C THR A 90 -1.74 12.59 2.82
N ALA A 91 -1.22 13.10 1.71
CA ALA A 91 0.18 12.96 1.38
C ALA A 91 1.06 13.44 2.55
N GLY A 92 2.03 12.63 2.95
CA GLY A 92 2.88 12.83 4.12
C GLY A 92 2.39 12.13 5.38
N THR A 93 1.16 11.59 5.42
CA THR A 93 0.67 10.82 6.57
C THR A 93 0.91 9.32 6.41
N GLU A 94 0.88 8.62 7.55
CA GLU A 94 1.04 7.17 7.62
C GLU A 94 -0.28 6.45 7.39
N VAL A 95 -0.19 5.31 6.71
CA VAL A 95 -1.21 4.27 6.65
C VAL A 95 -0.68 3.05 7.38
N ASN A 96 -1.40 2.58 8.40
CA ASN A 96 -1.04 1.39 9.15
C ASN A 96 -1.92 0.21 8.70
N LEU A 97 -1.29 -0.84 8.18
CA LEU A 97 -1.93 -2.06 7.71
C LEU A 97 -1.85 -3.11 8.82
N GLN A 98 -3.01 -3.56 9.28
CA GLN A 98 -3.15 -4.54 10.35
C GLN A 98 -3.46 -5.90 9.76
N TRP A 99 -2.54 -6.83 9.95
CA TRP A 99 -2.69 -8.21 9.53
C TRP A 99 -3.45 -9.04 10.56
N THR A 100 -4.06 -10.12 10.10
CA THR A 100 -4.29 -11.27 10.98
C THR A 100 -2.94 -11.79 11.51
N THR A 101 -2.94 -12.62 12.55
CA THR A 101 -1.70 -13.16 13.14
C THR A 101 -0.72 -13.67 12.09
N TRP A 102 0.48 -13.10 12.07
CA TRP A 102 1.57 -13.53 11.19
C TRP A 102 2.40 -14.64 11.85
N PRO A 103 2.71 -15.76 11.16
CA PRO A 103 3.52 -16.82 11.76
C PRO A 103 4.97 -16.38 11.97
N SER A 104 5.53 -16.62 13.16
CA SER A 104 6.92 -16.24 13.48
C SER A 104 7.98 -16.98 12.66
N SER A 105 7.63 -18.06 11.97
CA SER A 105 8.56 -18.75 11.06
C SER A 105 8.65 -18.06 9.69
N HIS A 106 7.70 -17.19 9.35
CA HIS A 106 7.57 -16.58 8.01
C HIS A 106 8.39 -15.30 7.91
N HIS A 107 9.69 -15.46 8.12
CA HIS A 107 10.68 -14.39 8.00
C HIS A 107 10.76 -13.89 6.56
N GLY A 108 10.83 -12.57 6.39
CA GLY A 108 11.11 -11.98 5.09
C GLY A 108 10.80 -10.48 5.01
N PRO A 109 10.99 -9.89 3.81
CA PRO A 109 10.76 -8.46 3.61
C PRO A 109 9.29 -8.08 3.65
N VAL A 110 9.05 -6.81 3.95
CA VAL A 110 7.76 -6.12 3.79
C VAL A 110 7.96 -4.98 2.80
N LEU A 111 7.11 -4.93 1.78
CA LEU A 111 7.24 -3.99 0.65
C LEU A 111 5.93 -3.26 0.40
N ASP A 112 6.04 -2.00 0.02
CA ASP A 112 4.89 -1.14 -0.27
C ASP A 112 5.08 -0.43 -1.61
N TYR A 113 4.04 -0.49 -2.42
CA TYR A 113 4.01 0.13 -3.74
C TYR A 113 2.74 0.95 -3.93
N LEU A 114 2.84 2.00 -4.74
CA LEU A 114 1.67 2.72 -5.23
C LEU A 114 1.58 2.58 -6.75
N ALA A 115 0.36 2.54 -7.28
CA ALA A 115 0.08 2.68 -8.70
C ALA A 115 -1.08 3.66 -8.91
N ALA A 116 -0.90 4.65 -9.79
CA ALA A 116 -1.96 5.60 -10.10
C ALA A 116 -3.09 4.92 -10.88
N CYS A 117 -4.34 5.18 -10.50
CA CYS A 117 -5.51 4.66 -11.19
C CYS A 117 -5.85 5.55 -12.39
N THR A 118 -6.11 4.94 -13.54
CA THR A 118 -6.55 5.66 -14.75
C THR A 118 -7.78 6.50 -14.43
N GLY A 119 -7.73 7.80 -14.74
CA GLY A 119 -8.83 8.73 -14.45
C GLY A 119 -9.11 8.95 -12.96
N ASN A 120 -8.19 8.57 -12.07
CA ASN A 120 -8.34 8.58 -10.62
C ASN A 120 -9.48 7.68 -10.09
N ASP A 121 -9.92 6.68 -10.87
CA ASP A 121 -10.92 5.71 -10.43
C ASP A 121 -10.32 4.31 -10.30
N CYS A 122 -10.04 3.93 -9.06
CA CYS A 122 -9.54 2.61 -8.71
C CYS A 122 -10.64 1.54 -8.63
N THR A 123 -11.93 1.93 -8.65
CA THR A 123 -13.05 0.97 -8.55
C THR A 123 -13.33 0.22 -9.86
N THR A 124 -12.75 0.70 -10.96
CA THR A 124 -12.92 0.18 -12.33
C THR A 124 -11.61 -0.01 -13.10
N VAL A 125 -10.45 0.31 -12.51
CA VAL A 125 -9.15 0.20 -13.18
C VAL A 125 -8.82 -1.25 -13.57
N ASP A 126 -8.34 -1.46 -14.79
CA ASP A 126 -7.78 -2.75 -15.19
C ASP A 126 -6.45 -2.98 -14.46
N LYS A 127 -6.44 -3.95 -13.53
CA LYS A 127 -5.27 -4.25 -12.69
C LYS A 127 -4.01 -4.60 -13.50
N THR A 128 -4.17 -5.15 -14.71
CA THR A 128 -3.04 -5.52 -15.57
C THR A 128 -2.33 -4.30 -16.17
N THR A 129 -2.95 -3.12 -16.10
CA THR A 129 -2.39 -1.85 -16.59
C THR A 129 -1.71 -1.04 -15.48
N LEU A 130 -1.87 -1.44 -14.21
CA LEU A 130 -1.26 -0.76 -13.08
C LEU A 130 0.27 -0.84 -13.16
N LYS A 131 0.92 0.32 -13.16
CA LYS A 131 2.36 0.45 -13.05
C LYS A 131 2.73 0.91 -11.64
N PHE A 132 3.34 0.02 -10.88
CA PHE A 132 3.72 0.19 -9.49
C PHE A 132 5.08 0.84 -9.36
N PHE A 133 5.20 1.80 -8.45
CA PHE A 133 6.48 2.35 -7.98
C PHE A 133 6.62 2.05 -6.49
N LYS A 134 7.82 1.64 -6.07
CA LYS A 134 8.09 1.24 -4.68
C LYS A 134 8.22 2.50 -3.81
N ILE A 135 7.48 2.55 -2.70
CA ILE A 135 7.55 3.64 -1.71
C ILE A 135 8.22 3.22 -0.40
N ASP A 136 8.22 1.93 -0.08
CA ASP A 136 8.96 1.37 1.05
C ASP A 136 9.37 -0.08 0.76
N GLY A 137 10.41 -0.57 1.42
CA GLY A 137 10.91 -1.93 1.29
C GLY A 137 11.98 -2.24 2.31
N VAL A 138 11.59 -2.90 3.40
CA VAL A 138 12.50 -3.33 4.47
C VAL A 138 12.72 -4.84 4.35
N GLY A 139 13.99 -5.26 4.38
CA GLY A 139 14.39 -6.67 4.27
C GLY A 139 14.95 -7.24 5.57
N LEU A 140 16.13 -7.83 5.48
CA LEU A 140 16.92 -8.30 6.63
C LEU A 140 17.46 -7.10 7.42
N ILE A 141 17.18 -7.06 8.73
CA ILE A 141 17.56 -5.98 9.65
C ILE A 141 18.81 -6.36 10.43
N ASP A 142 18.84 -7.59 10.95
CA ASP A 142 19.96 -8.12 11.70
C ASP A 142 20.18 -9.60 11.39
N ASP A 143 21.41 -10.00 11.10
CA ASP A 143 21.80 -11.39 10.80
C ASP A 143 22.64 -12.01 11.92
N THR A 144 22.77 -11.35 13.08
CA THR A 144 23.61 -11.86 14.19
C THR A 144 23.15 -13.21 14.71
N THR A 145 21.83 -13.46 14.71
CA THR A 145 21.21 -14.72 15.13
C THR A 145 20.33 -15.25 14.01
N ILE A 146 20.76 -16.33 13.35
CA ILE A 146 20.04 -17.00 12.25
C ILE A 146 18.67 -17.52 12.73
N PRO A 147 17.57 -17.32 11.96
CA PRO A 147 17.52 -16.89 10.56
C PRO A 147 17.57 -15.36 10.33
N GLY A 148 17.89 -14.59 11.35
CA GLY A 148 17.93 -13.13 11.33
C GLY A 148 16.64 -12.50 11.85
N THR A 149 16.69 -11.19 12.07
CA THR A 149 15.52 -10.33 12.31
C THR A 149 15.16 -9.65 11.00
N TRP A 150 13.91 -9.80 10.58
CA TRP A 150 13.39 -9.30 9.32
C TRP A 150 12.28 -8.28 9.55
N ALA A 151 11.89 -7.58 8.48
CA ALA A 151 10.73 -6.69 8.50
C ALA A 151 9.46 -7.37 9.03
N SER A 152 9.22 -8.65 8.67
CA SER A 152 8.12 -9.45 9.21
C SER A 152 8.18 -9.63 10.74
N ASP A 153 9.36 -9.64 11.34
CA ASP A 153 9.53 -9.77 12.79
C ASP A 153 9.17 -8.46 13.50
N GLN A 154 9.55 -7.31 12.93
CA GLN A 154 9.07 -6.01 13.39
C GLN A 154 7.55 -5.89 13.25
N LEU A 155 6.97 -6.41 12.17
CA LEU A 155 5.52 -6.46 11.98
C LEU A 155 4.85 -7.25 13.12
N ILE A 156 5.39 -8.42 13.47
CA ILE A 156 4.89 -9.25 14.59
C ILE A 156 4.99 -8.50 15.92
N GLU A 157 6.15 -7.90 16.21
CA GLU A 157 6.38 -7.14 17.44
C GLU A 157 5.40 -5.98 17.59
N ASN A 158 5.00 -5.37 16.46
CA ASN A 158 4.01 -4.30 16.41
C ASN A 158 2.57 -4.82 16.24
N ASN A 159 2.24 -5.92 16.91
CA ASN A 159 0.90 -6.51 16.93
C ASN A 159 0.37 -6.88 15.54
N SER A 160 1.23 -7.49 14.72
CA SER A 160 0.96 -7.83 13.31
C SER A 160 0.54 -6.61 12.48
N SER A 161 1.24 -5.48 12.64
CA SER A 161 0.94 -4.26 11.87
C SER A 161 2.18 -3.65 11.24
N TRP A 162 1.96 -2.95 10.12
CA TRP A 162 2.99 -2.26 9.36
C TRP A 162 2.53 -0.86 8.99
N SER A 163 3.33 0.15 9.30
CA SER A 163 3.09 1.53 8.88
C SER A 163 3.93 1.87 7.65
N VAL A 164 3.29 2.49 6.67
CA VAL A 164 3.92 3.07 5.49
C VAL A 164 3.53 4.54 5.36
N THR A 165 4.49 5.41 5.02
CA THR A 165 4.22 6.84 4.75
C THR A 165 3.84 7.04 3.29
N ILE A 166 2.73 7.73 3.04
CA ILE A 166 2.40 8.21 1.70
C ILE A 166 3.33 9.38 1.38
N PRO A 167 4.10 9.38 0.27
CA PRO A 167 5.08 10.43 0.02
C PRO A 167 4.46 11.83 -0.02
N GLU A 168 5.02 12.77 0.76
CA GLU A 168 4.47 14.13 0.90
C GLU A 168 4.37 14.89 -0.42
N SER A 169 5.33 14.66 -1.32
CA SER A 169 5.38 15.32 -2.62
C SER A 169 4.44 14.71 -3.68
N LEU A 170 3.79 13.57 -3.39
CA LEU A 170 2.94 12.84 -4.32
C LEU A 170 1.73 13.69 -4.75
N ALA A 171 1.45 13.72 -6.05
CA ALA A 171 0.29 14.41 -6.59
C ALA A 171 -1.03 13.78 -6.05
N PRO A 172 -2.04 14.59 -5.67
CA PRO A 172 -3.34 14.08 -5.26
C PRO A 172 -4.03 13.24 -6.35
N GLY A 173 -4.74 12.19 -5.95
CA GLY A 173 -5.42 11.30 -6.90
C GLY A 173 -5.86 9.96 -6.31
N GLY A 174 -6.40 9.11 -7.17
CA GLY A 174 -6.74 7.73 -6.84
C GLY A 174 -5.54 6.82 -7.08
N TYR A 175 -5.13 6.06 -6.07
CA TYR A 175 -4.01 5.14 -6.14
C TYR A 175 -4.39 3.77 -5.59
N VAL A 176 -3.81 2.71 -6.15
CA VAL A 176 -3.77 1.39 -5.50
C VAL A 176 -2.50 1.33 -4.66
N LEU A 177 -2.63 1.17 -3.35
CA LEU A 177 -1.57 0.71 -2.46
C LEU A 177 -1.51 -0.81 -2.56
N ARG A 178 -0.36 -1.34 -2.98
CA ARG A 178 -0.05 -2.76 -2.94
C ARG A 178 0.97 -2.98 -1.82
N HIS A 179 0.50 -3.52 -0.71
CA HIS A 179 1.31 -3.92 0.44
C HIS A 179 1.58 -5.42 0.36
N GLU A 180 2.79 -5.86 0.68
CA GLU A 180 3.17 -7.27 0.51
C GLU A 180 4.20 -7.71 1.54
N ILE A 181 3.99 -8.90 2.09
CA ILE A 181 5.02 -9.67 2.79
C ILE A 181 5.49 -10.78 1.83
N ILE A 182 6.79 -11.05 1.79
CA ILE A 182 7.34 -12.22 1.09
C ILE A 182 7.96 -13.14 2.13
N ALA A 183 7.35 -14.28 2.41
CA ALA A 183 7.91 -15.25 3.35
C ALA A 183 9.01 -16.09 2.68
N LEU A 184 10.17 -16.18 3.31
CA LEU A 184 11.39 -16.81 2.76
C LEU A 184 11.78 -18.12 3.44
N HIS A 185 10.95 -18.62 4.36
CA HIS A 185 11.25 -19.82 5.16
C HIS A 185 11.48 -21.10 4.33
N SER A 186 11.04 -21.12 3.07
CA SER A 186 11.28 -22.20 2.11
C SER A 186 12.00 -21.74 0.83
N ALA A 187 12.46 -20.48 0.78
CA ALA A 187 12.96 -19.82 -0.44
C ALA A 187 14.31 -20.33 -0.96
N GLU A 188 14.97 -21.22 -0.22
CA GLU A 188 16.16 -21.95 -0.69
C GLU A 188 15.82 -22.97 -1.80
N GLN A 189 14.55 -23.38 -1.88
CA GLN A 189 14.04 -24.26 -2.91
C GLN A 189 13.47 -23.45 -4.07
N ALA A 190 13.49 -24.03 -5.27
CA ALA A 190 12.78 -23.46 -6.42
C ALA A 190 11.30 -23.25 -6.07
N ASP A 191 10.77 -22.09 -6.44
CA ASP A 191 9.40 -21.67 -6.16
C ASP A 191 9.00 -21.64 -4.67
N GLY A 192 9.99 -21.62 -3.76
CA GLY A 192 9.78 -21.72 -2.33
C GLY A 192 9.46 -20.40 -1.61
N ALA A 193 9.69 -19.25 -2.25
CA ALA A 193 9.23 -17.96 -1.73
C ALA A 193 7.71 -17.86 -1.80
N GLN A 194 7.10 -17.15 -0.85
CA GLN A 194 5.64 -17.04 -0.77
C GLN A 194 5.23 -15.58 -0.66
N ASN A 195 4.53 -15.07 -1.67
CA ASN A 195 4.11 -13.68 -1.74
C ASN A 195 2.68 -13.48 -1.26
N TYR A 196 2.47 -12.46 -0.44
CA TYR A 196 1.17 -12.12 0.15
C TYR A 196 0.78 -10.69 -0.24
N PRO A 197 0.48 -10.42 -1.53
CA PRO A 197 0.08 -9.09 -1.96
C PRO A 197 -1.33 -8.76 -1.47
N GLN A 198 -1.52 -7.56 -0.92
CA GLN A 198 -2.80 -7.04 -0.46
C GLN A 198 -2.98 -5.63 -1.04
N CYS A 199 -4.01 -5.46 -1.86
CA CYS A 199 -4.28 -4.18 -2.53
C CYS A 199 -5.36 -3.38 -1.81
N VAL A 200 -5.16 -2.06 -1.71
CA VAL A 200 -6.09 -1.12 -1.08
C VAL A 200 -6.26 0.09 -1.99
N ASN A 201 -7.50 0.51 -2.23
CA ASN A 201 -7.79 1.77 -2.88
C ASN A 201 -7.55 2.94 -1.93
N LEU A 202 -6.65 3.85 -2.29
CA LEU A 202 -6.40 5.10 -1.59
C LEU A 202 -6.91 6.28 -2.39
N TRP A 203 -7.54 7.23 -1.70
CA TRP A 203 -7.73 8.58 -2.22
C TRP A 203 -6.74 9.51 -1.54
N VAL A 204 -5.69 9.90 -2.26
CA VAL A 204 -4.62 10.76 -1.75
C VAL A 204 -5.01 12.22 -1.94
N SER A 205 -5.10 12.96 -0.85
CA SER A 205 -5.22 14.42 -0.82
C SER A 205 -3.87 15.06 -0.51
N GLY A 206 -3.70 16.36 -0.76
CA GLY A 206 -2.46 17.07 -0.46
C GLY A 206 -2.17 18.22 -1.41
N THR A 207 -0.94 18.75 -1.33
CA THR A 207 -0.44 19.83 -2.20
C THR A 207 0.75 19.40 -3.06
N GLY A 208 1.16 18.14 -2.95
CA GLY A 208 2.20 17.54 -3.78
C GLY A 208 1.88 17.66 -5.27
N THR A 209 2.94 17.63 -6.08
CA THR A 209 2.84 17.76 -7.55
C THR A 209 3.69 16.74 -8.29
N THR A 210 4.46 15.94 -7.56
CA THR A 210 5.35 14.94 -8.12
C THR A 210 4.54 13.73 -8.56
N THR A 211 4.80 13.27 -9.77
CA THR A 211 4.33 11.99 -10.29
C THR A 211 5.54 11.15 -10.67
N PRO A 212 5.53 9.82 -10.46
CA PRO A 212 6.62 8.97 -10.89
C PRO A 212 6.75 9.00 -12.41
N ALA A 213 7.98 9.05 -12.92
CA ALA A 213 8.23 8.88 -14.33
C ALA A 213 7.95 7.42 -14.75
N ASP A 214 7.75 7.16 -16.04
CA ASP A 214 7.58 5.79 -16.52
C ASP A 214 8.75 4.87 -16.09
N SER A 215 9.97 5.40 -15.99
CA SER A 215 11.17 4.68 -15.52
C SER A 215 11.14 4.31 -14.03
N ASP A 216 10.30 4.97 -13.23
CA ASP A 216 10.15 4.70 -11.80
C ASP A 216 9.08 3.63 -11.54
N THR A 217 8.37 3.20 -12.58
CA THR A 217 7.19 2.34 -12.46
C THR A 217 7.40 0.99 -13.15
N THR A 218 6.70 -0.04 -12.70
CA THR A 218 6.83 -1.41 -13.20
C THR A 218 5.46 -2.09 -13.19
N LEU A 219 5.11 -2.83 -14.25
CA LEU A 219 3.88 -3.61 -14.27
C LEU A 219 3.89 -4.66 -13.15
N GLY A 220 2.73 -4.99 -12.57
CA GLY A 220 2.66 -5.97 -11.48
C GLY A 220 3.30 -7.33 -11.84
N THR A 221 3.07 -7.82 -13.06
CA THR A 221 3.65 -9.08 -13.59
C THR A 221 5.14 -9.00 -13.94
N ALA A 222 5.75 -7.82 -13.77
CA ALA A 222 7.16 -7.57 -14.01
C ALA A 222 7.89 -7.14 -12.72
N LEU A 223 7.20 -7.11 -11.57
CA LEU A 223 7.82 -6.78 -10.28
C LEU A 223 8.90 -7.78 -9.92
N TYR A 224 8.64 -9.07 -10.12
CA TYR A 224 9.50 -10.16 -9.68
C TYR A 224 9.84 -11.13 -10.81
N SER A 225 10.90 -11.89 -10.60
CA SER A 225 11.26 -13.04 -11.42
C SER A 225 11.59 -14.19 -10.49
N GLU A 226 11.34 -15.43 -10.91
CA GLU A 226 11.53 -16.65 -10.10
C GLU A 226 12.93 -16.75 -9.48
N ASN A 227 13.95 -16.37 -10.25
CA ASN A 227 15.36 -16.38 -9.83
C ASN A 227 15.88 -14.97 -9.55
N GLY A 228 14.97 -14.03 -9.27
CA GLY A 228 15.30 -12.64 -9.01
C GLY A 228 16.03 -12.45 -7.68
N PRO A 229 16.75 -11.33 -7.51
CA PRO A 229 17.38 -10.98 -6.23
C PRO A 229 16.36 -11.01 -5.09
N GLY A 230 16.72 -11.66 -3.99
CA GLY A 230 15.88 -11.73 -2.78
C GLY A 230 14.69 -12.69 -2.84
N ILE A 231 14.42 -13.32 -4.00
CA ILE A 231 13.37 -14.35 -4.15
C ILE A 231 13.91 -15.74 -3.79
N SER A 232 15.05 -16.14 -4.38
CA SER A 232 15.73 -17.35 -3.95
C SER A 232 16.75 -17.01 -2.86
N ALA A 233 16.50 -17.46 -1.63
CA ALA A 233 17.31 -17.11 -0.46
C ALA A 233 17.33 -18.26 0.56
N ASN A 234 18.53 -18.63 1.03
CA ASN A 234 18.68 -19.50 2.19
C ASN A 234 18.88 -18.64 3.44
N ILE A 235 17.78 -18.42 4.17
CA ILE A 235 17.77 -17.62 5.41
C ILE A 235 18.33 -18.38 6.62
N TYR A 236 18.61 -19.69 6.48
CA TYR A 236 19.19 -20.52 7.54
C TYR A 236 20.73 -20.57 7.49
N ALA A 237 21.33 -19.77 6.61
CA ALA A 237 22.75 -19.48 6.57
C ALA A 237 22.94 -17.96 6.70
N SER A 238 24.13 -17.53 7.13
CA SER A 238 24.41 -16.09 7.22
C SER A 238 24.37 -15.42 5.84
N ILE A 239 23.68 -14.29 5.76
CA ILE A 239 23.49 -13.48 4.58
C ILE A 239 24.20 -12.15 4.79
N ALA A 240 25.33 -11.95 4.11
CA ALA A 240 26.12 -10.71 4.24
C ALA A 240 25.34 -9.45 3.82
N SER A 241 24.44 -9.57 2.85
CA SER A 241 23.52 -8.51 2.43
C SER A 241 22.30 -9.12 1.73
N TYR A 242 21.10 -8.77 2.17
CA TYR A 242 19.86 -9.14 1.49
C TYR A 242 19.45 -8.04 0.51
N VAL A 243 19.20 -8.40 -0.75
CA VAL A 243 18.65 -7.48 -1.75
C VAL A 243 17.14 -7.59 -1.75
N VAL A 244 16.46 -6.52 -1.36
CA VAL A 244 14.99 -6.46 -1.39
C VAL A 244 14.50 -6.59 -2.85
N PRO A 245 13.63 -7.55 -3.17
CA PRO A 245 13.17 -7.80 -4.54
C PRO A 245 12.34 -6.63 -5.09
N GLY A 246 12.15 -6.58 -6.42
CA GLY A 246 11.36 -5.53 -7.08
C GLY A 246 12.17 -4.34 -7.56
N PRO A 247 11.51 -3.32 -8.15
CA PRO A 247 12.18 -2.10 -8.62
C PRO A 247 12.85 -1.34 -7.46
N THR A 248 13.75 -0.43 -7.81
CA THR A 248 14.35 0.49 -6.83
C THR A 248 13.27 1.36 -6.18
N GLN A 249 13.48 1.73 -4.92
CA GLN A 249 12.61 2.69 -4.24
C GLN A 249 12.58 4.01 -5.00
N TRP A 250 11.38 4.56 -5.14
CA TRP A 250 11.16 5.82 -5.82
C TRP A 250 11.89 6.95 -5.09
N VAL A 251 12.62 7.79 -5.82
CA VAL A 251 13.51 8.82 -5.25
C VAL A 251 12.77 9.85 -4.38
N SER A 252 11.47 10.04 -4.60
CA SER A 252 10.63 10.96 -3.83
C SER A 252 9.87 10.27 -2.69
N ALA A 253 10.07 8.97 -2.48
CA ALA A 253 9.54 8.28 -1.32
C ALA A 253 10.35 8.61 -0.05
N THR A 254 9.66 8.64 1.08
CA THR A 254 10.28 8.85 2.39
C THR A 254 11.06 7.59 2.80
N ALA A 255 12.06 7.74 3.67
CA ALA A 255 12.67 6.61 4.34
C ALA A 255 11.62 5.81 5.15
N SER A 256 11.85 4.51 5.33
CA SER A 256 10.98 3.64 6.13
C SER A 256 10.75 4.23 7.52
N VAL A 257 9.51 4.16 7.99
CA VAL A 257 9.15 4.67 9.31
C VAL A 257 9.57 3.70 10.40
N SER A 258 9.83 4.22 11.60
CA SER A 258 9.97 3.38 12.78
C SER A 258 8.64 2.67 13.02
N GLN A 259 8.65 1.35 12.95
CA GLN A 259 7.43 0.56 13.12
C GLN A 259 6.90 0.67 14.54
N GLY A 260 5.57 0.68 14.65
CA GLY A 260 4.86 0.94 15.88
C GLY A 260 3.40 0.53 15.76
N THR A 261 2.72 0.33 16.89
CA THR A 261 1.27 0.14 16.88
C THR A 261 0.56 1.46 16.62
N SER A 262 -0.43 1.44 15.72
CA SER A 262 -1.32 2.59 15.49
C SER A 262 -2.71 2.28 16.05
N GLY A 263 -3.13 3.07 17.04
CA GLY A 263 -4.47 2.99 17.61
C GLY A 263 -5.46 3.79 16.78
N ALA A 264 -6.60 3.18 16.44
CA ALA A 264 -7.73 3.92 15.88
C ALA A 264 -8.58 4.54 16.98
N VAL A 265 -9.03 5.77 16.76
CA VAL A 265 -9.98 6.48 17.64
C VAL A 265 -11.41 6.45 17.09
N ALA A 266 -11.59 5.96 15.86
CA ALA A 266 -12.89 5.79 15.21
C ALA A 266 -12.88 4.60 14.24
N THR A 267 -14.07 4.10 13.91
CA THR A 267 -14.30 3.14 12.82
C THR A 267 -15.00 3.85 11.66
N GLY A 268 -14.44 3.74 10.46
CA GLY A 268 -14.96 4.34 9.24
C GLY A 268 -15.61 3.31 8.31
N ALA A 269 -16.52 3.80 7.46
CA ALA A 269 -16.97 3.07 6.28
C ALA A 269 -16.16 3.54 5.07
N ALA A 270 -15.81 2.63 4.16
CA ALA A 270 -15.06 2.97 2.96
C ALA A 270 -15.97 3.75 1.97
N PRO A 271 -15.72 5.05 1.69
CA PRO A 271 -16.52 5.82 0.74
C PRO A 271 -16.48 5.23 -0.67
N VAL A 272 -17.66 5.12 -1.30
CA VAL A 272 -17.84 4.59 -2.68
C VAL A 272 -17.45 5.54 -3.80
N SER A 273 -17.08 6.78 -3.47
CA SER A 273 -16.70 7.81 -4.44
C SER A 273 -15.41 8.48 -4.02
N SER A 274 -14.57 8.79 -5.02
CA SER A 274 -13.35 9.60 -4.92
C SER A 274 -13.59 11.07 -4.52
N SER A 275 -14.80 11.43 -4.09
CA SER A 275 -15.13 12.82 -3.77
C SER A 275 -14.45 13.25 -2.47
N LYS A 276 -13.48 14.16 -2.62
CA LYS A 276 -12.94 15.11 -1.64
C LYS A 276 -13.85 15.22 -0.40
N ALA A 277 -13.33 14.84 0.77
CA ALA A 277 -13.96 15.16 2.04
C ALA A 277 -14.20 16.68 2.09
N SER A 278 -15.45 17.10 1.92
CA SER A 278 -15.86 18.46 2.19
C SER A 278 -15.71 18.65 3.70
N SER A 279 -14.84 19.56 4.12
CA SER A 279 -14.78 20.05 5.50
C SER A 279 -16.15 20.67 5.86
N GLY A 280 -17.08 19.83 6.30
CA GLY A 280 -18.31 20.26 6.94
C GLY A 280 -17.97 20.74 8.33
N ILE A 281 -17.85 22.05 8.51
CA ILE A 281 -17.80 22.68 9.82
C ILE A 281 -19.10 22.26 10.54
N ALA A 282 -18.96 21.53 11.64
CA ALA A 282 -20.05 21.23 12.54
C ALA A 282 -20.62 22.55 13.08
N SER A 283 -21.75 22.99 12.53
CA SER A 283 -22.52 24.09 13.11
C SER A 283 -23.23 23.55 14.34
N SER A 284 -22.70 23.89 15.51
CA SER A 284 -23.29 23.64 16.82
C SER A 284 -24.74 24.12 16.82
N ALA A 285 -25.69 23.20 16.98
CA ALA A 285 -27.09 23.53 17.15
C ALA A 285 -27.29 24.15 18.54
N SER A 286 -27.53 25.46 18.60
CA SER A 286 -28.04 26.11 19.80
C SER A 286 -29.53 25.82 19.94
N THR A 287 -29.90 25.14 21.01
CA THR A 287 -31.27 25.02 21.52
C THR A 287 -31.87 26.40 21.73
N SER A 288 -32.97 26.72 21.04
CA SER A 288 -33.84 27.83 21.41
C SER A 288 -35.27 27.33 21.51
N ALA A 289 -35.79 27.47 22.73
CA ALA A 289 -37.12 27.08 23.14
C ALA A 289 -38.20 27.81 22.33
N ALA A 290 -39.26 27.06 22.01
CA ALA A 290 -40.46 27.56 21.36
C ALA A 290 -41.17 28.61 22.21
N VAL A 291 -41.60 29.71 21.57
CA VAL A 291 -42.67 30.58 22.07
C VAL A 291 -43.69 30.77 20.96
N ILE A 292 -44.93 30.42 21.26
CA ILE A 292 -46.10 30.51 20.39
C ILE A 292 -46.53 31.98 20.27
N ALA A 293 -46.76 32.46 19.05
CA ALA A 293 -47.71 33.55 18.81
C ALA A 293 -48.25 33.52 17.36
N SER A 294 -49.57 33.48 17.28
CA SER A 294 -50.44 33.48 16.11
C SER A 294 -50.43 34.81 15.34
N THR A 295 -50.64 34.79 14.01
CA THR A 295 -51.77 35.42 13.27
C THR A 295 -51.46 35.76 11.80
N SER A 296 -52.39 35.32 10.94
CA SER A 296 -52.88 35.86 9.65
C SER A 296 -52.10 36.95 8.90
N ALA A 297 -51.87 36.73 7.59
CA ALA A 297 -52.59 37.41 6.48
C ALA A 297 -51.99 37.07 5.10
N GLN A 298 -52.77 37.39 4.07
CA GLN A 298 -52.75 36.91 2.68
C GLN A 298 -51.65 37.47 1.75
N SER A 299 -51.49 36.75 0.64
CA SER A 299 -50.92 37.09 -0.70
C SER A 299 -51.36 38.45 -1.27
N PRO A 300 -50.75 39.03 -2.36
CA PRO A 300 -50.49 38.32 -3.64
C PRO A 300 -49.22 38.67 -4.45
N THR A 301 -48.91 37.72 -5.34
CA THR A 301 -48.38 37.78 -6.71
C THR A 301 -48.07 39.15 -7.34
N THR A 302 -46.91 39.28 -7.99
CA THR A 302 -46.84 39.87 -9.35
C THR A 302 -45.68 39.27 -10.16
N THR A 303 -46.07 38.80 -11.34
CA THR A 303 -45.25 38.35 -12.46
C THR A 303 -44.72 39.57 -13.23
N ALA A 304 -43.48 39.52 -13.72
CA ALA A 304 -43.06 40.33 -14.86
C ALA A 304 -42.22 39.47 -15.82
N ILE A 305 -42.78 39.26 -17.00
CA ILE A 305 -42.15 38.76 -18.22
C ILE A 305 -41.99 40.02 -19.11
N VAL A 306 -41.01 40.04 -20.02
CA VAL A 306 -41.15 40.34 -21.46
C VAL A 306 -39.89 40.96 -22.09
N ALA A 307 -39.52 40.33 -23.22
CA ALA A 307 -38.83 40.78 -24.45
C ALA A 307 -37.35 41.18 -24.39
N SER A 308 -36.44 40.55 -25.13
CA SER A 308 -36.34 40.28 -26.59
C SER A 308 -35.82 41.46 -27.42
N SER A 309 -34.78 41.18 -28.22
CA SER A 309 -34.36 41.73 -29.53
C SER A 309 -32.83 41.95 -29.54
N SER A 310 -32.00 41.18 -30.25
CA SER A 310 -31.86 40.85 -31.67
C SER A 310 -30.79 41.69 -32.39
N SER A 311 -30.06 41.01 -33.29
CA SER A 311 -29.25 41.52 -34.41
C SER A 311 -27.80 41.94 -34.08
N SER A 312 -26.79 41.80 -34.94
CA SER A 312 -26.51 40.96 -36.12
C SER A 312 -25.17 41.46 -36.68
N SER A 313 -24.37 40.57 -37.30
CA SER A 313 -23.32 40.87 -38.29
C SER A 313 -22.07 41.63 -37.79
N SER A 314 -20.83 41.24 -38.11
CA SER A 314 -20.29 41.24 -39.48
C SER A 314 -18.92 40.58 -39.58
N LYS A 315 -18.66 40.07 -40.78
CA LYS A 315 -17.46 39.39 -41.30
C LYS A 315 -16.23 40.30 -41.43
N LYS A 316 -15.03 39.68 -41.44
CA LYS A 316 -13.89 39.78 -42.40
C LYS A 316 -12.56 39.54 -41.65
N SER A 317 -11.76 38.52 -41.95
CA SER A 317 -10.98 38.21 -43.16
C SER A 317 -9.74 39.10 -43.36
N CYS A 318 -8.55 38.48 -43.20
CA CYS A 318 -7.34 38.52 -44.06
C CYS A 318 -6.19 37.88 -43.25
N SER A 319 -5.57 36.75 -43.60
CA SER A 319 -4.75 36.38 -44.78
C SER A 319 -3.24 36.69 -44.64
N LYS A 320 -2.44 35.60 -44.65
CA LYS A 320 -1.08 35.34 -45.21
C LYS A 320 -0.28 34.47 -44.20
N LYS A 321 0.17 33.24 -44.44
CA LYS A 321 0.85 32.55 -45.58
C LYS A 321 2.30 33.02 -45.81
N VAL A 322 3.29 32.21 -45.36
CA VAL A 322 4.59 31.80 -45.97
C VAL A 322 5.16 30.71 -45.02
N SER A 323 5.20 29.41 -45.33
CA SER A 323 6.09 28.59 -46.20
C SER A 323 7.58 28.50 -45.84
N ALA A 324 7.95 27.27 -45.43
CA ALA A 324 9.17 26.49 -45.69
C ALA A 324 10.53 26.97 -45.13
N THR A 325 11.29 26.05 -44.51
CA THR A 325 12.36 25.28 -45.19
C THR A 325 13.01 24.29 -44.21
N SER A 326 13.20 23.04 -44.65
CA SER A 326 13.99 22.00 -43.97
C SER A 326 15.49 22.24 -44.15
N ALA A 327 16.29 21.95 -43.13
CA ALA A 327 17.71 21.62 -43.31
C ALA A 327 18.20 20.63 -42.25
N ILE A 328 18.68 19.52 -42.78
CA ILE A 328 19.53 18.48 -42.21
C ILE A 328 20.86 19.04 -41.67
N SER A 329 21.35 18.49 -40.55
CA SER A 329 22.79 18.37 -40.30
C SER A 329 23.08 17.29 -39.25
N ALA A 330 23.82 16.28 -39.69
CA ALA A 330 24.45 15.27 -38.88
C ALA A 330 25.74 15.84 -38.27
N VAL A 331 26.02 15.50 -37.02
CA VAL A 331 27.37 15.61 -36.44
C VAL A 331 27.69 14.29 -35.75
N VAL A 332 28.68 13.61 -36.31
CA VAL A 332 29.41 12.47 -35.74
C VAL A 332 30.69 13.05 -35.16
N THR A 333 30.99 12.82 -33.87
CA THR A 333 32.38 12.59 -33.42
C THR A 333 32.45 11.96 -32.02
N THR A 334 32.93 10.71 -32.01
CA THR A 334 33.97 10.10 -31.15
C THR A 334 33.89 10.17 -29.62
N ALA A 335 33.81 8.97 -29.04
CA ALA A 335 34.21 8.60 -27.69
C ALA A 335 35.74 8.60 -27.49
N PRO A 336 36.21 8.63 -26.24
CA PRO A 336 37.44 7.94 -25.83
C PRO A 336 37.18 6.82 -24.81
N LEU A 337 37.89 5.70 -25.00
CA LEU A 337 38.06 4.55 -24.09
C LEU A 337 39.17 4.86 -23.03
N PRO A 338 39.53 3.98 -22.08
CA PRO A 338 39.77 4.36 -20.69
C PRO A 338 41.27 4.39 -20.37
N THR A 339 41.65 4.92 -19.21
CA THR A 339 43.00 4.71 -18.66
C THR A 339 42.88 4.20 -17.23
N ALA A 340 43.57 3.10 -16.97
CA ALA A 340 43.61 2.41 -15.69
C ALA A 340 44.75 2.91 -14.79
N ALA A 341 44.54 2.72 -13.49
CA ALA A 341 45.49 2.53 -12.39
C ALA A 341 46.41 3.68 -11.95
N SER A 342 46.30 4.10 -10.69
CA SER A 342 47.27 3.66 -9.66
C SER A 342 46.82 4.04 -8.24
N ASN A 343 47.25 3.22 -7.30
CA ASN A 343 46.98 3.18 -5.87
C ASN A 343 47.54 4.38 -5.09
N VAL A 344 46.83 4.80 -4.03
CA VAL A 344 47.46 5.37 -2.82
C VAL A 344 46.76 4.80 -1.58
N VAL A 345 47.57 4.12 -0.76
CA VAL A 345 47.29 3.70 0.62
C VAL A 345 47.99 4.70 1.54
N THR A 346 47.27 5.32 2.48
CA THR A 346 47.74 5.78 3.81
C THR A 346 46.48 6.19 4.59
N ASP A 347 45.95 5.35 5.48
CA ASP A 347 46.31 5.09 6.89
C ASP A 347 45.61 6.03 7.89
N MET A 348 44.90 5.37 8.81
CA MET A 348 44.37 5.73 10.13
C MET A 348 44.06 7.18 10.52
N ILE A 349 42.85 7.40 11.06
CA ILE A 349 42.65 7.75 12.49
C ILE A 349 41.23 7.36 12.92
N THR A 350 41.22 6.53 13.96
CA THR A 350 40.09 6.10 14.78
C THR A 350 39.84 7.16 15.85
N ASP A 351 38.59 7.61 16.04
CA ASP A 351 38.18 8.21 17.31
C ASP A 351 36.85 7.58 17.75
N TYR A 352 36.97 6.58 18.64
CA TYR A 352 35.89 6.10 19.49
C TYR A 352 35.93 6.92 20.79
N VAL A 353 34.86 7.67 21.07
CA VAL A 353 34.62 8.21 22.41
C VAL A 353 33.75 7.21 23.17
N THR A 354 34.36 6.54 24.13
CA THR A 354 33.69 5.73 25.16
C THR A 354 33.09 6.65 26.22
N VAL A 355 31.78 6.60 26.42
CA VAL A 355 31.12 7.09 27.64
C VAL A 355 30.76 5.87 28.49
N THR A 356 31.57 5.60 29.50
CA THR A 356 31.25 4.69 30.60
C THR A 356 30.53 5.49 31.68
N ASP A 357 29.23 5.26 31.86
CA ASP A 357 28.54 5.59 33.11
C ASP A 357 28.64 4.40 34.07
N VAL A 358 29.34 4.62 35.18
CA VAL A 358 29.48 3.67 36.28
C VAL A 358 28.42 4.01 37.32
N VAL A 359 27.37 3.19 37.42
CA VAL A 359 26.44 3.24 38.56
C VAL A 359 26.93 2.27 39.63
N THR A 360 27.43 2.83 40.73
CA THR A 360 27.84 2.08 41.92
C THR A 360 26.61 1.87 42.81
N VAL A 361 26.19 0.62 43.01
CA VAL A 361 25.17 0.26 44.01
C VAL A 361 25.89 -0.20 45.27
N THR A 362 25.85 0.62 46.32
CA THR A 362 26.24 0.23 47.68
C THR A 362 25.14 -0.61 48.31
N VAL A 363 25.46 -1.87 48.65
CA VAL A 363 24.65 -2.74 49.52
C VAL A 363 25.18 -2.58 50.95
N THR A 364 24.31 -2.16 51.86
CA THR A 364 24.58 -2.20 53.30
C THR A 364 23.85 -3.38 53.91
N ALA A 365 24.56 -4.10 54.79
CA ALA A 365 24.13 -5.31 55.48
C ALA A 365 22.98 -5.11 56.48
#